data_AF-A0A9R1GBN3-F1
#
_entry.id   AF-A0A9R1GBN3-F1
#
_cell.length_a   1.000
_cell.length_b   1.000
_cell.length_c   1.000
_cell.angle_alpha   90.00
_cell.angle_beta   90.00
_cell.angle_gamma   90.00
#
_symmetry.space_group_name_H-M   'P 1'
#
loop_
_entity.id
_entity.type
_entity.pdbx_description
1 polymer ?
#
loop_
_entity_poly.entity_id
_entity_poly.type
_entity_poly.pdbx_seq_one_letter_code
_entity_poly.pdbx_strand_id
1 'polypeptide(L)'
;MTAVRRQAAAKRGGGGAAGKNALLAADGSKRWGEKFFLLYTPFWLTLCLGVVVPFKLYESFTELEYLVLGLVSTVPAFLIPLFLVGKADSIRSLKDRYWVKVPHTTFLLTHACFLFYHMASNMTLRRLRHSTAHLPQSIRWLFEAAWILALSYFIAYLETLAIANFPYYEFVDRDIMYKVGSLFYAIYFLVSFPMFSRIDEKAEKWDLPRVAVDALGAAMLVTIILDLWRIFLGPIVPIPESRRCAQPGLAWFHAQNESV
;
A
#
# COMPACT_ATOMS: atom_id res chain seq x y z
N MET A 1 49.07 9.95 11.11
CA MET A 1 48.03 10.83 10.55
C MET A 1 46.83 9.97 10.19
N THR A 2 45.87 9.84 11.10
CA THR A 2 44.69 8.98 10.93
C THR A 2 43.55 9.63 11.69
N ALA A 3 42.72 10.39 10.98
CA ALA A 3 41.57 11.10 11.55
C ALA A 3 40.34 10.18 11.51
N VAL A 4 40.04 9.55 12.64
CA VAL A 4 38.77 8.86 12.87
C VAL A 4 37.71 9.92 13.19
N ARG A 5 36.83 10.19 12.23
CA ARG A 5 35.71 11.13 12.34
C ARG A 5 34.60 10.47 13.18
N ARG A 6 34.58 10.72 14.50
CA ARG A 6 33.48 10.37 15.40
C ARG A 6 32.18 11.01 14.89
N GLN A 7 31.21 10.20 14.47
CA GLN A 7 29.82 10.65 14.32
C GLN A 7 29.26 10.95 15.71
N ALA A 8 28.81 12.19 15.88
CA ALA A 8 28.20 12.67 17.11
C ALA A 8 26.84 11.97 17.32
N ALA A 9 26.80 11.08 18.31
CA ALA A 9 25.56 10.58 18.88
C ALA A 9 24.78 11.76 19.47
N ALA A 10 23.65 12.10 18.85
CA ALA A 10 22.72 13.08 19.39
C ALA A 10 22.14 12.55 20.71
N LYS A 11 22.45 13.27 21.80
CA LYS A 11 21.90 13.09 23.14
C LYS A 11 20.37 12.94 23.10
N ARG A 12 19.87 11.75 23.48
CA ARG A 12 18.50 11.57 23.96
C ARG A 12 18.39 12.24 25.34
N GLY A 13 17.91 13.48 25.36
CA GLY A 13 17.47 14.14 26.59
C GLY A 13 16.12 13.57 27.03
N GLY A 14 16.07 13.04 28.25
CA GLY A 14 14.86 12.52 28.87
C GLY A 14 13.97 13.61 29.47
N GLY A 15 12.73 13.21 29.76
CA GLY A 15 11.90 13.80 30.81
C GLY A 15 10.91 14.88 30.38
N GLY A 16 9.71 14.47 29.96
CA GLY A 16 8.55 15.37 29.86
C GLY A 16 7.28 14.56 29.60
N ALA A 17 6.50 14.35 30.66
CA ALA A 17 5.27 13.55 30.65
C ALA A 17 4.28 14.03 29.57
N ALA A 18 4.14 13.26 28.50
CA ALA A 18 3.11 13.45 27.48
C ALA A 18 2.28 12.17 27.39
N GLY A 19 0.97 12.31 27.61
CA GLY A 19 0.02 11.22 27.76
C GLY A 19 0.19 10.09 26.73
N LYS A 20 0.19 8.87 27.25
CA LYS A 20 0.26 7.61 26.51
C LYS A 20 -0.99 7.45 25.62
N ASN A 21 -0.96 8.02 24.42
CA ASN A 21 -1.87 7.58 23.35
C ASN A 21 -1.22 6.37 22.70
N ALA A 22 -1.72 5.16 22.95
CA ALA A 22 -1.17 3.92 22.40
C ALA A 22 -1.27 3.83 20.85
N LEU A 23 -2.06 4.70 20.22
CA LEU A 23 -2.38 4.64 18.80
C LEU A 23 -1.52 5.55 17.90
N LEU A 24 -0.85 6.57 18.44
CA LEU A 24 -0.10 7.55 17.66
C LEU A 24 1.36 7.63 18.11
N ALA A 25 2.25 8.07 17.22
CA ALA A 25 3.68 8.14 17.48
C ALA A 25 4.04 9.03 18.68
N ALA A 26 5.10 8.63 19.38
CA ALA A 26 5.67 9.40 20.49
C ALA A 26 6.33 10.71 20.01
N ASP A 27 7.01 10.69 18.85
CA ASP A 27 7.59 11.89 18.24
C ASP A 27 6.50 12.87 17.82
N GLY A 28 6.63 14.14 18.25
CA GLY A 28 5.62 15.18 18.04
C GLY A 28 5.38 15.56 16.57
N SER A 29 6.42 15.46 15.72
CA SER A 29 6.33 15.74 14.28
C SER A 29 5.63 14.59 13.55
N LYS A 30 6.02 13.35 13.86
CA LYS A 30 5.36 12.15 13.31
C LYS A 30 3.89 12.09 13.70
N ARG A 31 3.57 12.34 14.97
CA ARG A 31 2.19 12.37 15.47
C ARG A 31 1.33 13.42 14.79
N TRP A 32 1.89 14.60 14.51
CA TRP A 32 1.17 15.64 13.80
C TRP A 32 0.86 15.21 12.35
N GLY A 33 1.84 14.61 11.66
CA GLY A 33 1.65 14.05 10.31
C GLY A 33 0.59 12.93 10.28
N GLU A 34 0.65 11.97 11.20
CA GLU A 34 -0.34 10.90 11.32
C GLU A 34 -1.77 11.46 11.50
N LYS A 35 -1.94 12.45 12.38
CA LYS A 35 -3.25 13.12 12.57
C LYS A 35 -3.72 13.84 11.32
N PHE A 36 -2.82 14.54 10.63
CA PHE A 36 -3.15 15.24 9.39
C PHE A 36 -3.66 14.27 8.32
N PHE A 37 -2.90 13.20 8.03
CA PHE A 37 -3.29 12.23 7.00
C PHE A 37 -4.56 11.46 7.37
N LEU A 38 -4.76 11.12 8.65
CA LEU A 38 -6.00 10.51 9.13
C LEU A 38 -7.21 11.43 8.93
N LEU A 39 -7.09 12.72 9.24
CA LEU A 39 -8.16 13.70 9.03
C LEU A 39 -8.38 14.07 7.56
N TYR A 40 -7.32 14.00 6.75
CA TYR A 40 -7.39 14.22 5.30
C TYR A 40 -8.04 13.04 4.57
N THR A 41 -8.00 11.84 5.14
CA THR A 41 -8.53 10.63 4.51
C THR A 41 -10.04 10.73 4.18
N PRO A 42 -10.91 11.15 5.12
CA PRO A 42 -12.31 11.41 4.81
C PRO A 42 -12.56 12.42 3.69
N PHE A 43 -11.69 13.42 3.51
CA PHE A 43 -11.87 14.46 2.48
C PHE A 43 -11.83 13.87 1.07
N TRP A 44 -10.74 13.17 0.71
CA TRP A 44 -10.62 12.60 -0.64
C TRP A 44 -11.57 11.41 -0.83
N LEU A 45 -11.86 10.63 0.22
CA LEU A 45 -12.88 9.58 0.16
C LEU A 45 -14.27 10.13 -0.10
N THR A 46 -14.65 11.24 0.55
CA THR A 46 -15.95 11.88 0.30
C THR A 46 -16.00 12.46 -1.10
N LEU A 47 -14.91 13.08 -1.58
CA LEU A 47 -14.84 13.61 -2.93
C LEU A 47 -14.96 12.51 -4.00
N CYS A 48 -14.17 11.44 -3.88
CA CYS A 48 -14.18 10.35 -4.86
C CYS A 48 -15.40 9.43 -4.68
N LEU A 49 -15.59 8.84 -3.50
CA LEU A 49 -16.62 7.83 -3.25
C LEU A 49 -17.97 8.40 -2.83
N GLY A 50 -18.02 9.63 -2.30
CA GLY A 50 -19.26 10.29 -1.88
C GLY A 50 -19.86 11.22 -2.95
N VAL A 51 -19.05 11.74 -3.87
CA VAL A 51 -19.50 12.67 -4.92
C VAL A 51 -19.28 12.08 -6.32
N VAL A 52 -18.03 11.87 -6.75
CA VAL A 52 -17.75 11.47 -8.15
C VAL A 52 -18.40 10.13 -8.50
N VAL A 53 -18.31 9.16 -7.60
CA VAL A 53 -18.86 7.82 -7.79
C VAL A 53 -20.39 7.86 -7.76
N PRO A 54 -21.11 8.29 -6.70
CA PRO A 54 -22.59 8.21 -6.63
C PRO A 54 -23.32 8.95 -7.74
N PHE A 55 -22.79 10.11 -8.15
CA PHE A 55 -23.37 10.92 -9.22
C PHE A 55 -22.90 10.50 -10.62
N LYS A 56 -22.11 9.43 -10.73
CA LYS A 56 -21.55 8.91 -11.99
C LYS A 56 -20.81 9.97 -12.82
N LEU A 57 -20.24 10.98 -12.16
CA LEU A 57 -19.59 12.10 -12.85
C LEU A 57 -18.38 11.64 -13.67
N TYR A 58 -17.77 10.51 -13.28
CA TYR A 58 -16.72 9.85 -14.03
C TYR A 58 -17.15 9.48 -15.47
N GLU A 59 -18.43 9.20 -15.76
CA GLU A 59 -18.85 8.89 -17.13
C GLU A 59 -18.84 10.12 -18.06
N SER A 60 -19.00 11.31 -17.48
CA SER A 60 -19.02 12.58 -18.21
C SER A 60 -17.67 13.29 -18.23
N PHE A 61 -16.71 12.84 -17.41
CA PHE A 61 -15.45 13.52 -17.25
C PHE A 61 -14.55 13.36 -18.48
N THR A 62 -14.09 14.50 -18.96
CA THR A 62 -12.98 14.64 -19.88
C THR A 62 -11.66 14.37 -19.17
N GLU A 63 -10.60 14.12 -19.93
CA GLU A 63 -9.25 13.87 -19.41
C GLU A 63 -8.77 14.98 -18.44
N LEU A 64 -9.14 16.22 -18.71
CA LEU A 64 -8.80 17.38 -17.89
C LEU A 64 -9.55 17.38 -16.56
N GLU A 65 -10.81 16.95 -16.52
CA GLU A 65 -11.59 16.87 -15.28
C GLU A 65 -11.08 15.75 -14.37
N TYR A 66 -10.64 14.64 -14.95
CA TYR A 66 -9.92 13.60 -14.20
C TYR A 66 -8.58 14.10 -13.64
N LEU A 67 -7.84 14.88 -14.42
CA LEU A 67 -6.60 15.51 -13.96
C LEU A 67 -6.89 16.49 -12.80
N VAL A 68 -7.91 17.34 -12.94
CA VAL A 68 -8.31 18.30 -11.88
C VAL A 68 -8.77 17.56 -10.64
N LEU A 69 -9.56 16.49 -10.76
CA LEU A 69 -9.98 15.67 -9.63
C LEU A 69 -8.76 15.08 -8.88
N GLY A 70 -7.78 14.57 -9.63
CA GLY A 70 -6.52 14.07 -9.09
C GLY A 70 -5.73 15.17 -8.39
N LEU A 71 -5.60 16.36 -9.00
CA LEU A 71 -4.91 17.51 -8.41
C LEU A 71 -5.60 18.00 -7.13
N VAL A 72 -6.92 18.13 -7.11
CA VAL A 72 -7.68 18.54 -5.92
C VAL A 72 -7.56 17.51 -4.78
N SER A 73 -7.43 16.23 -5.11
CA SER A 73 -7.24 15.15 -4.13
C SER A 73 -5.81 15.02 -3.61
N THR A 74 -4.83 15.58 -4.32
CA THR A 74 -3.40 15.37 -4.01
C THR A 74 -2.73 16.65 -3.55
N VAL A 75 -2.88 17.75 -4.29
CA VAL A 75 -2.21 19.04 -4.02
C VAL A 75 -2.45 19.55 -2.59
N PRO A 76 -3.68 19.51 -2.02
CA PRO A 76 -3.88 19.94 -0.64
C PRO A 76 -3.14 19.07 0.38
N ALA A 77 -2.91 17.77 0.10
CA ALA A 77 -2.12 16.90 0.97
C ALA A 77 -0.65 17.35 1.09
N PHE A 78 -0.13 18.05 0.08
CA PHE A 78 1.23 18.64 0.09
C PHE A 78 1.23 20.08 0.59
N LEU A 79 0.25 20.90 0.19
CA LEU A 79 0.21 22.32 0.53
C LEU A 79 -0.21 22.57 1.97
N ILE A 80 -1.20 21.84 2.50
CA ILE A 80 -1.68 22.10 3.86
C ILE A 80 -0.56 21.89 4.91
N PRO A 81 0.28 20.84 4.84
CA PRO A 81 1.42 20.68 5.75
C PRO A 81 2.56 21.70 5.58
N LEU A 82 2.62 22.39 4.44
CA LEU A 82 3.55 23.51 4.24
C LEU A 82 3.10 24.75 5.02
N PHE A 83 1.80 25.04 5.03
CA PHE A 83 1.24 26.26 5.63
C PHE A 83 0.76 26.08 7.08
N LEU A 84 0.14 24.96 7.41
CA LEU A 84 -0.34 24.64 8.76
C LEU A 84 0.72 23.83 9.51
N VAL A 85 1.72 24.54 10.04
CA VAL A 85 2.82 23.89 10.77
C VAL A 85 2.39 23.52 12.19
N GLY A 86 2.47 22.24 12.55
CA GLY A 86 2.23 21.79 13.92
C GLY A 86 3.18 22.44 14.93
N LYS A 87 2.72 22.67 16.18
CA LYS A 87 3.55 23.24 17.27
C LYS A 87 4.88 22.51 17.49
N ALA A 88 4.97 21.22 17.15
CA ALA A 88 6.20 20.43 17.27
C ALA A 88 7.19 20.67 16.10
N ASP A 89 6.69 21.19 14.98
CA ASP A 89 7.43 21.46 13.74
C ASP A 89 7.74 22.95 13.53
N SER A 90 7.19 23.84 14.37
CA SER A 90 7.43 25.29 14.29
C SER A 90 8.89 25.68 14.58
N ILE A 91 9.59 24.87 15.38
CA ILE A 91 11.00 25.07 15.76
C ILE A 91 11.94 24.28 14.82
N ARG A 92 11.40 23.35 14.01
CA ARG A 92 12.19 22.48 13.12
C ARG A 92 12.32 23.08 11.72
N SER A 93 13.52 22.95 11.14
CA SER A 93 13.74 23.25 9.72
C SER A 93 12.84 22.38 8.84
N LEU A 94 12.44 22.86 7.65
CA LEU A 94 11.55 22.14 6.74
C LEU A 94 12.04 20.71 6.44
N LYS A 95 13.35 20.53 6.25
CA LYS A 95 13.97 19.22 5.96
C LYS A 95 13.84 18.20 7.10
N ASP A 96 13.67 18.68 8.34
CA ASP A 96 13.61 17.83 9.53
C ASP A 96 12.19 17.38 9.89
N ARG A 97 11.18 18.01 9.27
CA ARG A 97 9.77 17.69 9.48
C ARG A 97 9.46 16.30 8.93
N TYR A 98 8.70 15.53 9.69
CA TYR A 98 8.36 14.14 9.34
C TYR A 98 7.69 14.04 7.97
N TRP A 99 6.76 14.95 7.65
CA TRP A 99 6.05 14.91 6.37
C TRP A 99 6.99 15.13 5.18
N VAL A 100 8.03 15.96 5.31
CA VAL A 100 9.04 16.19 4.25
C VAL A 100 9.89 14.95 3.99
N LYS A 101 10.07 14.12 5.03
CA LYS A 101 10.80 12.84 4.96
C LYS A 101 9.98 11.72 4.30
N VAL A 102 8.68 11.93 4.07
CA VAL A 102 7.87 11.01 3.28
C VAL A 102 8.36 11.05 1.83
N PRO A 103 8.57 9.90 1.17
CA PRO A 103 8.93 9.87 -0.24
C PRO A 103 7.78 10.36 -1.13
N HIS A 104 7.71 11.66 -1.36
CA HIS A 104 6.72 12.27 -2.27
C HIS A 104 6.83 11.73 -3.70
N THR A 105 8.05 11.46 -4.16
CA THR A 105 8.29 10.86 -5.48
C THR A 105 7.67 9.47 -5.58
N THR A 106 7.68 8.66 -4.52
CA THR A 106 7.04 7.33 -4.58
C THR A 106 5.53 7.48 -4.72
N PHE A 107 4.87 8.45 -4.08
CA PHE A 107 3.43 8.65 -4.22
C PHE A 107 3.00 8.92 -5.68
N LEU A 108 3.71 9.81 -6.37
CA LEU A 108 3.44 10.10 -7.78
C LEU A 108 3.83 8.92 -8.69
N LEU A 109 4.97 8.28 -8.40
CA LEU A 109 5.46 7.12 -9.14
C LEU A 109 4.55 5.90 -8.97
N THR A 110 3.90 5.72 -7.82
CA THR A 110 2.94 4.64 -7.56
C THR A 110 1.85 4.64 -8.62
N HIS A 111 1.26 5.79 -8.97
CA HIS A 111 0.21 5.82 -9.99
C HIS A 111 0.73 5.35 -11.35
N ALA A 112 1.89 5.86 -11.78
CA ALA A 112 2.49 5.48 -13.06
C ALA A 112 2.91 4.01 -13.10
N CYS A 113 3.56 3.51 -12.05
CA CYS A 113 3.96 2.10 -11.93
C CYS A 113 2.74 1.19 -11.91
N PHE A 114 1.70 1.54 -11.15
CA PHE A 114 0.49 0.74 -11.02
C PHE A 114 -0.25 0.60 -12.34
N LEU A 115 -0.44 1.70 -13.07
CA LEU A 115 -1.03 1.65 -14.40
C LEU A 115 -0.14 0.89 -15.39
N PHE A 116 1.18 1.10 -15.34
CA PHE A 116 2.13 0.48 -16.27
C PHE A 116 2.10 -1.04 -16.20
N TYR A 117 2.23 -1.63 -15.01
CA TYR A 117 2.26 -3.09 -14.92
C TYR A 117 0.89 -3.73 -15.24
N HIS A 118 -0.23 -3.04 -14.95
CA HIS A 118 -1.57 -3.53 -15.29
C HIS A 118 -1.82 -3.47 -16.81
N MET A 119 -1.38 -2.40 -17.47
CA MET A 119 -1.37 -2.30 -18.92
C MET A 119 -0.48 -3.39 -19.54
N ALA A 120 0.74 -3.58 -19.04
CA ALA A 120 1.66 -4.62 -19.50
C ALA A 120 1.08 -6.03 -19.29
N SER A 121 0.41 -6.27 -18.16
CA SER A 121 -0.34 -7.50 -17.90
C SER A 121 -1.42 -7.72 -18.97
N ASN A 122 -2.30 -6.75 -19.22
CA ASN A 122 -3.35 -6.89 -20.23
C ASN A 122 -2.79 -7.13 -21.63
N MET A 123 -1.75 -6.38 -22.03
CA MET A 123 -1.09 -6.56 -23.33
C MET A 123 -0.50 -7.97 -23.49
N THR A 124 0.21 -8.47 -22.47
CA THR A 124 0.83 -9.80 -22.51
C THR A 124 -0.21 -10.91 -22.43
N LEU A 125 -1.25 -10.77 -21.61
CA LEU A 125 -2.37 -11.71 -21.54
C LEU A 125 -3.16 -11.79 -22.86
N ARG A 126 -3.44 -10.66 -23.50
CA ARG A 126 -4.06 -10.65 -24.85
C ARG A 126 -3.21 -11.41 -25.86
N ARG A 127 -1.90 -11.15 -25.88
CA ARG A 127 -0.98 -11.83 -26.79
C ARG A 127 -0.87 -13.33 -26.49
N LEU A 128 -0.85 -13.70 -25.22
CA LEU A 128 -0.84 -15.09 -24.78
C LEU A 128 -2.12 -15.80 -25.25
N ARG A 129 -3.29 -15.24 -24.94
CA ARG A 129 -4.61 -15.77 -25.36
C ARG A 129 -4.70 -15.98 -26.86
N HIS A 130 -4.25 -15.00 -27.65
CA HIS A 130 -4.20 -15.12 -29.11
C HIS A 130 -3.27 -16.26 -29.55
N SER A 131 -2.08 -16.35 -28.96
CA SER A 131 -1.08 -17.37 -29.32
C SER A 131 -1.53 -18.78 -28.93
N THR A 132 -2.23 -18.92 -27.80
CA THR A 132 -2.75 -20.21 -27.30
C THR A 132 -4.17 -20.51 -27.77
N ALA A 133 -4.75 -19.71 -28.66
CA ALA A 133 -6.16 -19.83 -29.07
C ALA A 133 -6.49 -21.19 -29.70
N HIS A 134 -5.50 -21.81 -30.36
CA HIS A 134 -5.60 -23.12 -31.00
C HIS A 134 -5.56 -24.31 -30.02
N LEU A 135 -5.20 -24.08 -28.75
CA LEU A 135 -5.02 -25.13 -27.76
C LEU A 135 -6.34 -25.48 -27.03
N PRO A 136 -6.46 -26.70 -26.49
CA PRO A 136 -7.57 -27.08 -25.61
C PRO A 136 -7.74 -26.16 -24.40
N GLN A 137 -8.98 -26.02 -23.93
CA GLN A 137 -9.34 -25.09 -22.85
C GLN A 137 -8.47 -25.23 -21.60
N SER A 138 -8.25 -26.45 -21.10
CA SER A 138 -7.45 -26.69 -19.89
C SER A 138 -6.01 -26.20 -20.03
N ILE A 139 -5.43 -26.33 -21.23
CA ILE A 139 -4.06 -25.91 -21.51
C ILE A 139 -3.99 -24.39 -21.58
N ARG A 140 -5.01 -23.71 -22.14
CA ARG A 140 -5.11 -22.25 -22.12
C ARG A 140 -5.16 -21.71 -20.69
N TRP A 141 -5.99 -22.28 -19.84
CA TRP A 141 -6.08 -21.91 -18.42
C TRP A 141 -4.74 -22.10 -17.69
N LEU A 142 -4.04 -23.20 -17.97
CA LEU A 142 -2.72 -23.45 -17.39
C LEU A 142 -1.71 -22.38 -17.81
N PHE A 143 -1.64 -22.05 -19.10
CA PHE A 143 -0.74 -21.01 -19.60
C PHE A 143 -1.09 -19.63 -19.02
N GLU A 144 -2.38 -19.26 -18.98
CA GLU A 144 -2.83 -18.00 -18.38
C GLU A 144 -2.47 -17.94 -16.89
N ALA A 145 -2.79 -18.97 -16.11
CA ALA A 145 -2.48 -19.00 -14.68
C ALA A 145 -0.96 -18.96 -14.42
N ALA A 146 -0.17 -19.73 -15.16
CA ALA A 146 1.28 -19.73 -15.05
C ALA A 146 1.88 -18.36 -15.42
N TRP A 147 1.35 -17.70 -16.45
CA TRP A 147 1.80 -16.38 -16.85
C TRP A 147 1.46 -15.31 -15.81
N ILE A 148 0.24 -15.32 -15.27
CA ILE A 148 -0.16 -14.40 -14.20
C ILE A 148 0.76 -14.59 -13.00
N LEU A 149 0.97 -15.82 -12.53
CA LEU A 149 1.86 -16.11 -11.40
C LEU A 149 3.29 -15.61 -11.65
N ALA A 150 3.84 -15.90 -12.84
CA ALA A 150 5.20 -15.48 -13.20
C ALA A 150 5.33 -13.95 -13.25
N LEU A 151 4.37 -13.27 -13.91
CA LEU A 151 4.38 -11.81 -14.02
C LEU A 151 4.15 -11.14 -12.67
N SER A 152 3.22 -11.64 -11.86
CA SER A 152 2.94 -11.13 -10.51
C SER A 152 4.18 -11.21 -9.61
N TYR A 153 4.88 -12.35 -9.62
CA TYR A 153 6.13 -12.51 -8.88
C TYR A 153 7.23 -11.59 -9.41
N PHE A 154 7.38 -11.50 -10.73
CA PHE A 154 8.38 -10.64 -11.36
C PHE A 154 8.20 -9.16 -10.98
N ILE A 155 6.97 -8.63 -11.05
CA ILE A 155 6.68 -7.25 -10.68
C ILE A 155 6.89 -7.03 -9.18
N ALA A 156 6.37 -7.93 -8.33
CA ALA A 156 6.57 -7.84 -6.88
C ALA A 156 8.05 -7.84 -6.48
N TYR A 157 8.86 -8.65 -7.15
CA TYR A 157 10.31 -8.68 -6.96
C TYR A 157 10.97 -7.36 -7.37
N LEU A 158 10.62 -6.80 -8.53
CA LEU A 158 11.16 -5.51 -8.98
C LEU A 158 10.79 -4.37 -8.03
N GLU A 159 9.56 -4.32 -7.52
CA GLU A 159 9.16 -3.31 -6.54
C GLU A 159 9.92 -3.47 -5.22
N THR A 160 10.12 -4.72 -4.77
CA THR A 160 10.93 -5.02 -3.58
C THR A 160 12.38 -4.55 -3.75
N LEU A 161 12.96 -4.76 -4.93
CA LEU A 161 14.30 -4.25 -5.26
C LEU A 161 14.36 -2.73 -5.34
N ALA A 162 13.34 -2.09 -5.93
CA ALA A 162 13.29 -0.64 -6.09
C ALA A 162 13.29 0.09 -4.74
N ILE A 163 12.63 -0.48 -3.73
CA ILE A 163 12.58 0.11 -2.38
C ILE A 163 13.74 -0.34 -1.47
N ALA A 164 14.53 -1.33 -1.87
CA ALA A 164 15.52 -1.97 -1.00
C ALA A 164 16.63 -1.06 -0.49
N ASN A 165 16.95 -0.01 -1.25
CA ASN A 165 17.96 0.98 -0.89
C ASN A 165 17.35 2.26 -0.31
N PHE A 166 16.04 2.28 -0.05
CA PHE A 166 15.38 3.45 0.47
C PHE A 166 15.74 3.66 1.96
N PRO A 167 16.25 4.84 2.37
CA PRO A 167 16.83 5.05 3.71
C PRO A 167 15.87 4.83 4.89
N TYR A 168 14.55 4.87 4.63
CA TYR A 168 13.51 4.70 5.64
C TYR A 168 12.84 3.32 5.59
N TYR A 169 13.37 2.40 4.78
CA TYR A 169 12.86 1.03 4.65
C TYR A 169 13.95 0.04 5.06
N GLU A 170 13.70 -0.75 6.11
CA GLU A 170 14.65 -1.73 6.63
C GLU A 170 14.11 -3.14 6.47
N PHE A 171 14.91 -4.01 5.87
CA PHE A 171 14.65 -5.45 5.80
C PHE A 171 15.48 -6.17 6.86
N VAL A 172 14.83 -7.05 7.63
CA VAL A 172 15.52 -7.89 8.62
C VAL A 172 16.42 -8.92 7.93
N ASP A 173 15.87 -9.61 6.93
CA ASP A 173 16.59 -10.54 6.05
C ASP A 173 16.23 -10.23 4.60
N ARG A 174 17.23 -9.79 3.82
CA ARG A 174 17.03 -9.39 2.43
C ARG A 174 16.81 -10.58 1.51
N ASP A 175 17.52 -11.68 1.72
CA ASP A 175 17.47 -12.84 0.84
C ASP A 175 16.11 -13.54 0.94
N ILE A 176 15.59 -13.65 2.16
CA ILE A 176 14.24 -14.20 2.39
C ILE A 176 13.17 -13.23 1.90
N MET A 177 13.36 -11.92 2.11
CA MET A 177 12.40 -10.92 1.61
C MET A 177 12.29 -10.96 0.08
N TYR A 178 13.41 -11.05 -0.64
CA TYR A 178 13.41 -11.09 -2.10
C TYR A 178 12.79 -12.37 -2.69
N LYS A 179 12.89 -13.51 -2.00
CA LYS A 179 12.36 -14.78 -2.50
C LYS A 179 10.93 -15.03 -2.03
N VAL A 180 10.73 -14.99 -0.72
CA VAL A 180 9.48 -15.38 -0.06
C VAL A 180 8.61 -14.17 0.19
N GLY A 181 9.20 -13.05 0.62
CA GLY A 181 8.47 -11.80 0.82
C GLY A 181 7.86 -11.25 -0.47
N SER A 182 8.61 -11.29 -1.58
CA SER A 182 8.10 -10.90 -2.90
C SER A 182 6.99 -11.84 -3.39
N LEU A 183 7.03 -13.14 -3.05
CA LEU A 183 5.93 -14.06 -3.36
C LEU A 183 4.67 -13.74 -2.54
N PHE A 184 4.82 -13.39 -1.26
CA PHE A 184 3.71 -12.92 -0.44
C PHE A 184 3.11 -11.63 -1.00
N TYR A 185 3.96 -10.70 -1.47
CA TYR A 185 3.51 -9.48 -2.11
C TYR A 185 2.88 -9.71 -3.49
N ALA A 186 3.32 -10.73 -4.24
CA ALA A 186 2.74 -11.10 -5.53
C ALA A 186 1.25 -11.51 -5.45
N ILE A 187 0.75 -11.89 -4.27
CA ILE A 187 -0.66 -12.23 -4.04
C ILE A 187 -1.59 -11.07 -4.43
N TYR A 188 -1.17 -9.82 -4.21
CA TYR A 188 -1.94 -8.64 -4.60
C TYR A 188 -2.13 -8.60 -6.13
N PHE A 189 -1.07 -8.84 -6.89
CA PHE A 189 -1.11 -8.85 -8.36
C PHE A 189 -1.79 -10.08 -8.93
N LEU A 190 -1.69 -11.22 -8.25
CA LEU A 190 -2.34 -12.46 -8.65
C LEU A 190 -3.86 -12.29 -8.76
N VAL A 191 -4.44 -11.46 -7.90
CA VAL A 191 -5.86 -11.09 -7.95
C VAL A 191 -6.08 -9.86 -8.83
N SER A 192 -5.22 -8.85 -8.78
CA SER A 192 -5.46 -7.59 -9.49
C SER A 192 -5.36 -7.74 -11.01
N PHE A 193 -4.43 -8.54 -11.54
CA PHE A 193 -4.25 -8.70 -12.99
C PHE A 193 -5.48 -9.28 -13.70
N PRO A 194 -6.07 -10.42 -13.24
CA PRO A 194 -7.32 -10.90 -13.79
C PRO A 194 -8.46 -9.90 -13.68
N MET A 195 -8.56 -9.20 -12.54
CA MET A 195 -9.63 -8.23 -12.31
C MET A 195 -9.52 -7.03 -13.25
N PHE A 196 -8.31 -6.53 -13.47
CA PHE A 196 -8.05 -5.41 -14.39
C PHE A 196 -8.27 -5.81 -15.85
N SER A 197 -7.84 -7.02 -16.25
CA SER A 197 -8.13 -7.55 -17.58
C SER A 197 -9.64 -7.71 -17.82
N ARG A 198 -10.40 -8.13 -16.80
CA ARG A 198 -11.86 -8.25 -16.90
C ARG A 198 -12.55 -6.91 -17.11
N ILE A 199 -12.03 -5.83 -16.50
CA ILE A 199 -12.57 -4.48 -16.65
C ILE A 199 -12.28 -3.93 -18.05
N ASP A 200 -11.05 -4.11 -18.54
CA ASP A 200 -10.60 -3.58 -19.84
C ASP A 200 -11.25 -4.30 -21.04
N GLU A 201 -11.42 -5.62 -20.96
CA GLU A 201 -11.90 -6.42 -22.11
C GLU A 201 -13.42 -6.44 -22.26
N LYS A 202 -14.18 -6.06 -21.23
CA LYS A 202 -15.65 -6.02 -21.29
C LYS A 202 -16.12 -4.62 -21.66
N ALA A 203 -16.72 -4.47 -22.84
CA ALA A 203 -17.37 -3.23 -23.30
C ALA A 203 -18.67 -2.88 -22.55
N GLU A 204 -19.03 -3.64 -21.51
CA GLU A 204 -20.22 -3.41 -20.69
C GLU A 204 -20.03 -2.17 -19.80
N LYS A 205 -21.04 -1.30 -19.73
CA LYS A 205 -21.02 -0.17 -18.81
C LYS A 205 -21.13 -0.69 -17.38
N TRP A 206 -20.20 -0.27 -16.52
CA TRP A 206 -20.14 -0.70 -15.12
C TRP A 206 -21.06 0.17 -14.25
N ASP A 207 -22.04 -0.45 -13.60
CA ASP A 207 -22.89 0.20 -12.60
C ASP A 207 -22.21 0.23 -11.22
N LEU A 208 -22.52 1.27 -10.45
CA LEU A 208 -21.87 1.54 -9.16
C LEU A 208 -21.98 0.39 -8.13
N PRO A 209 -23.17 -0.23 -7.93
CA PRO A 209 -23.28 -1.32 -6.97
C PRO A 209 -22.38 -2.50 -7.35
N ARG A 210 -22.30 -2.83 -8.64
CA ARG A 210 -21.44 -3.90 -9.14
C ARG A 210 -19.96 -3.58 -8.95
N VAL A 211 -19.52 -2.35 -9.25
CA VAL A 211 -18.13 -1.93 -9.01
C VAL A 211 -17.78 -2.04 -7.54
N ALA A 212 -18.68 -1.59 -6.64
CA ALA A 212 -18.47 -1.68 -5.21
C ALA A 212 -18.35 -3.13 -4.73
N VAL A 213 -19.27 -4.01 -5.16
CA VAL A 213 -19.25 -5.44 -4.80
C VAL A 213 -18.00 -6.12 -5.34
N ASP A 214 -17.63 -5.86 -6.59
CA ASP A 214 -16.45 -6.48 -7.22
C ASP A 214 -15.14 -5.98 -6.58
N ALA A 215 -15.05 -4.71 -6.21
CA ALA A 215 -13.90 -4.16 -5.47
C ALA A 215 -13.79 -4.76 -4.06
N LEU A 216 -14.91 -4.87 -3.34
CA LEU A 216 -14.97 -5.54 -2.03
C LEU A 216 -14.60 -7.02 -2.15
N GLY A 217 -15.11 -7.71 -3.18
CA GLY A 217 -14.81 -9.11 -3.45
C GLY A 217 -13.33 -9.34 -3.77
N ALA A 218 -12.73 -8.49 -4.62
CA ALA A 218 -11.31 -8.55 -4.92
C ALA A 218 -10.44 -8.28 -3.68
N ALA A 219 -10.79 -7.26 -2.88
CA ALA A 219 -10.10 -6.98 -1.63
C ALA A 219 -10.21 -8.13 -0.64
N MET A 220 -11.41 -8.71 -0.49
CA MET A 220 -11.64 -9.84 0.41
C MET A 220 -10.92 -11.11 -0.06
N LEU A 221 -10.84 -11.35 -1.37
CA LEU A 221 -10.09 -12.48 -1.90
C LEU A 221 -8.59 -12.35 -1.57
N VAL A 222 -8.01 -11.16 -1.74
CA VAL A 222 -6.63 -10.88 -1.35
C VAL A 222 -6.43 -11.14 0.14
N THR A 223 -7.30 -10.59 1.01
CA THR A 223 -7.16 -10.79 2.46
C THR A 223 -7.28 -12.25 2.88
N ILE A 224 -8.19 -13.02 2.27
CA ILE A 224 -8.32 -14.46 2.52
C ILE A 224 -7.02 -15.18 2.15
N ILE A 225 -6.46 -14.94 0.96
CA ILE A 225 -5.23 -15.62 0.53
C ILE A 225 -4.04 -15.26 1.45
N LEU A 226 -3.96 -13.99 1.88
CA LEU A 226 -2.95 -13.54 2.83
C LEU A 226 -3.13 -14.20 4.21
N ASP A 227 -4.36 -14.40 4.68
CA ASP A 227 -4.62 -15.07 5.96
C ASP A 227 -4.37 -16.58 5.88
N LEU A 228 -4.68 -17.22 4.75
CA LEU A 228 -4.29 -18.62 4.48
C LEU A 228 -2.76 -18.76 4.55
N TRP A 229 -2.01 -17.87 3.91
CA TRP A 229 -0.55 -17.86 4.04
C TRP A 229 -0.12 -17.72 5.50
N ARG A 230 -0.70 -16.77 6.23
CA ARG A 230 -0.39 -16.54 7.64
C ARG A 230 -0.64 -17.78 8.52
N ILE A 231 -1.72 -18.52 8.27
CA ILE A 231 -2.09 -19.71 9.04
C ILE A 231 -1.20 -20.91 8.68
N PHE A 232 -0.95 -21.16 7.39
CA PHE A 232 -0.25 -22.36 6.94
C PHE A 232 1.28 -22.22 6.90
N LEU A 233 1.79 -21.04 6.56
CA LEU A 233 3.23 -20.80 6.36
C LEU A 233 3.83 -19.92 7.45
N GLY A 234 3.05 -18.98 8.00
CA GLY A 234 3.48 -18.14 9.12
C GLY A 234 4.50 -17.06 8.72
N PRO A 235 5.24 -16.51 9.70
CA PRO A 235 6.17 -15.41 9.47
C PRO A 235 7.43 -15.88 8.72
N ILE A 236 7.90 -15.06 7.77
CA ILE A 236 9.08 -15.36 6.97
C ILE A 236 10.40 -15.26 7.76
N VAL A 237 10.39 -14.58 8.92
CA VAL A 237 11.55 -14.44 9.80
C VAL A 237 11.11 -14.80 11.23
N PRO A 238 11.96 -15.48 12.04
CA PRO A 238 11.62 -15.83 13.41
C PRO A 238 11.25 -14.61 14.25
N ILE A 239 10.09 -14.67 14.91
CA ILE A 239 9.66 -13.62 15.83
C ILE A 239 10.35 -13.85 17.18
N PRO A 240 11.10 -12.85 17.71
CA PRO A 240 11.71 -12.93 19.05
C PRO A 240 10.68 -13.23 20.12
N GLU A 241 11.03 -14.01 21.14
CA GLU A 241 10.10 -14.42 22.20
C GLU A 241 9.43 -13.24 22.92
N SER A 242 10.14 -12.13 23.09
CA SER A 242 9.60 -10.89 23.67
C SER A 242 8.51 -10.20 22.84
N ARG A 243 8.38 -10.55 21.55
CA ARG A 243 7.36 -10.04 20.61
C ARG A 243 6.35 -11.10 20.19
N ARG A 244 6.44 -12.32 20.73
CA ARG A 244 5.40 -13.34 20.54
C ARG A 244 4.19 -12.94 21.37
N CYS A 245 3.02 -12.83 20.74
CA CYS A 245 1.77 -12.66 21.49
C CYS A 245 1.62 -13.83 22.45
N ALA A 246 1.42 -13.54 23.74
CA ALA A 246 1.30 -14.54 24.79
C ALA A 246 0.06 -15.43 24.65
N GLN A 247 -0.92 -15.03 23.85
CA GLN A 247 -2.19 -15.72 23.67
C GLN A 247 -2.66 -15.62 22.19
N PRO A 248 -3.17 -16.71 21.60
CA PRO A 248 -3.82 -16.67 20.30
C PRO A 248 -5.22 -16.02 20.42
N GLY A 249 -5.44 -14.88 19.75
CA GLY A 249 -6.73 -14.17 19.75
C GLY A 249 -6.59 -12.67 19.47
N LEU A 250 -7.72 -11.97 19.24
CA LEU A 250 -7.72 -10.50 19.19
C LEU A 250 -7.74 -9.96 20.62
N ALA A 251 -6.91 -8.95 20.90
CA ALA A 251 -6.67 -8.45 22.25
C ALA A 251 -7.94 -8.04 23.04
N TRP A 252 -9.04 -7.69 22.36
CA TRP A 252 -10.29 -7.24 22.98
C TRP A 252 -11.29 -8.36 23.31
N PHE A 253 -11.11 -9.59 22.81
CA PHE A 253 -11.98 -10.72 23.20
C PHE A 253 -11.72 -11.20 24.64
N HIS A 254 -10.61 -10.78 25.25
CA HIS A 254 -10.19 -11.25 26.57
C HIS A 254 -10.42 -10.24 27.69
N ALA A 255 -10.96 -9.06 27.39
CA ALA A 255 -11.20 -8.00 28.37
C ALA A 255 -12.43 -8.27 29.28
N GLN A 256 -13.07 -9.44 29.21
CA GLN A 256 -14.30 -9.74 29.96
C GLN A 256 -14.19 -10.83 31.04
N ASN A 257 -13.00 -11.38 31.31
CA ASN A 257 -12.84 -12.43 32.31
C ASN A 257 -12.20 -11.99 33.65
N GLU A 258 -12.07 -10.69 33.92
CA GLU A 258 -11.68 -10.19 35.25
C GLU A 258 -12.91 -9.74 36.06
N SER A 259 -13.76 -10.69 36.44
CA SER A 259 -14.63 -10.56 37.62
C SER A 259 -15.31 -11.90 37.93
N VAL A 260 -14.69 -12.72 38.79
CA VAL A 260 -15.30 -13.35 40.00
C VAL A 260 -14.16 -13.68 40.96
#